data_AF-A0A3C2AZK6-F1
#
_entry.id   AF-A0A3C2AZK6-F1
#
_cell.length_a   1.000
_cell.length_b   1.000
_cell.length_c   1.000
_cell.angle_alpha   90.00
_cell.angle_beta   90.00
_cell.angle_gamma   90.00
#
_symmetry.space_group_name_H-M   'P 1'
#
loop_
_entity.id
_entity.type
_entity.pdbx_description
1 polymer ?
#
loop_
_entity_poly.entity_id
_entity_poly.type
_entity_poly.pdbx_seq_one_letter_code
_entity_poly.pdbx_strand_id
1 'polypeptide(L)'
;KTFCIPHGGGGPGVGPVAVRAHLAPFLPGDPLVAGQAAGPVSAARYGSASILPISWGYIALMGAEGLQQATAAAILHAHYLATPPPHGF
;
A
#
# COMPACT_ATOMS: atom_id res chain seq x y z
N LYS A 1 4.68 -3.77 -2.21
CA LYS A 1 5.62 -3.35 -1.13
C LYS A 1 4.97 -3.57 0.24
N THR A 2 4.50 -2.54 0.93
CA THR A 2 4.04 -2.61 2.34
C THR A 2 2.95 -3.65 2.59
N PHE A 3 1.94 -3.73 1.71
CA PHE A 3 0.80 -4.64 1.86
C PHE A 3 0.91 -5.88 0.97
N CYS A 4 2.10 -6.47 0.91
CA CYS A 4 2.38 -7.82 0.44
C CYS A 4 2.10 -8.19 -1.04
N ILE A 5 1.62 -7.27 -1.88
CA ILE A 5 1.57 -7.52 -3.33
C ILE A 5 3.00 -7.83 -3.85
N PRO A 6 3.19 -8.94 -4.60
CA PRO A 6 4.50 -9.39 -5.03
C PRO A 6 5.14 -8.42 -6.02
N HIS A 7 6.48 -8.36 -6.02
CA HIS A 7 7.22 -7.42 -6.87
C HIS A 7 7.25 -7.80 -8.36
N GLY A 8 7.14 -9.10 -8.69
CA GLY A 8 7.05 -9.61 -10.06
C GLY A 8 8.15 -9.16 -11.04
N GLY A 9 9.34 -8.78 -10.55
CA GLY A 9 10.45 -8.30 -11.39
C GLY A 9 10.27 -6.88 -11.95
N GLY A 10 9.30 -6.11 -11.45
CA GLY A 10 9.00 -4.75 -11.94
C GLY A 10 7.52 -4.39 -11.94
N GLY A 11 6.64 -5.33 -11.61
CA GLY A 11 5.19 -5.16 -11.52
C GLY A 11 4.47 -6.51 -11.47
N PRO A 12 3.16 -6.55 -11.18
CA PRO A 12 2.25 -5.41 -11.06
C PRO A 12 2.28 -4.71 -9.70
N GLY A 13 1.69 -3.51 -9.63
CA GLY A 13 1.49 -2.76 -8.39
C GLY A 13 0.19 -1.96 -8.39
N VAL A 14 -0.26 -1.57 -7.20
CA VAL A 14 -1.37 -0.63 -6.99
C VAL A 14 -0.94 0.44 -5.99
N GLY A 15 -1.40 1.67 -6.20
CA GLY A 15 -1.12 2.81 -5.34
C GLY A 15 -2.40 3.54 -4.94
N PRO A 16 -3.24 2.95 -4.06
CA PRO A 16 -4.46 3.62 -3.61
C PRO A 16 -4.12 4.89 -2.83
N VAL A 17 -4.90 5.95 -3.05
CA VAL A 17 -4.79 7.22 -2.33
C VAL A 17 -6.07 7.45 -1.53
N ALA A 18 -5.95 7.49 -0.21
CA ALA A 18 -7.02 7.95 0.67
C ALA A 18 -6.82 9.44 0.96
N VAL A 19 -7.91 10.22 0.91
CA VAL A 19 -7.87 11.68 1.09
C VAL A 19 -8.76 12.12 2.25
N ARG A 20 -8.50 13.31 2.80
CA ARG A 20 -9.42 13.96 3.74
C ARG A 20 -10.72 14.35 3.03
N ALA A 21 -11.81 14.49 3.79
CA ALA A 21 -13.15 14.69 3.23
C ALA A 21 -13.28 15.87 2.25
N HIS A 22 -12.64 17.01 2.54
CA HIS A 22 -12.67 18.18 1.66
C HIS A 22 -11.98 17.94 0.30
N LEU A 23 -11.16 16.90 0.18
CA LEU A 23 -10.52 16.50 -1.06
C LEU A 23 -11.32 15.45 -1.84
N ALA A 24 -12.32 14.82 -1.23
CA ALA A 24 -13.10 13.76 -1.87
C ALA A 24 -13.75 14.19 -3.20
N PRO A 25 -14.26 15.44 -3.37
CA PRO A 25 -14.80 15.88 -4.66
C PRO A 25 -13.78 15.95 -5.81
N PHE A 26 -12.48 15.91 -5.50
CA PHE A 26 -11.38 15.99 -6.48
C PHE A 26 -10.73 14.63 -6.77
N LEU A 27 -11.27 13.53 -6.21
CA LEU A 27 -10.78 12.20 -6.52
C LEU A 27 -11.01 11.84 -8.01
N PRO A 28 -10.14 11.03 -8.62
CA PRO A 28 -10.30 10.60 -10.01
C PRO A 28 -11.67 9.97 -10.28
N GLY A 29 -12.26 10.32 -11.43
CA GLY A 29 -13.54 9.79 -11.88
C GLY A 29 -13.47 8.38 -12.47
N ASP A 30 -14.64 7.78 -12.69
CA ASP A 30 -14.81 6.48 -13.37
C ASP A 30 -14.52 6.61 -14.88
N PRO A 31 -13.62 5.80 -15.48
CA PRO A 31 -13.32 5.88 -16.91
C PRO A 31 -14.50 5.59 -17.84
N LEU A 32 -15.58 4.99 -17.33
CA LEU A 32 -16.78 4.68 -18.11
C LEU A 32 -17.87 5.76 -18.04
N VAL A 33 -17.67 6.82 -17.25
CA VAL A 33 -18.67 7.88 -17.03
C VAL A 33 -18.15 9.22 -17.53
N ALA A 34 -18.88 9.82 -18.48
CA ALA A 34 -18.57 11.15 -19.01
C ALA A 34 -19.06 12.28 -18.07
N GLY A 35 -18.44 13.46 -18.18
CA GLY A 35 -18.91 14.68 -17.51
C GLY A 35 -18.60 14.78 -16.02
N GLN A 36 -17.67 13.97 -15.50
CA GLN A 36 -17.22 14.05 -14.10
C GLN A 36 -16.26 15.23 -13.89
N ALA A 37 -16.25 15.79 -12.67
CA ALA A 37 -15.42 16.94 -12.31
C ALA A 37 -13.92 16.67 -12.44
N ALA A 38 -13.49 15.43 -12.16
CA ALA A 38 -12.12 14.96 -12.39
C ALA A 38 -12.12 13.77 -13.35
N GLY A 39 -11.21 13.78 -14.31
CA GLY A 39 -11.05 12.68 -15.26
C GLY A 39 -10.47 11.41 -14.62
N PRO A 40 -10.58 10.26 -15.30
CA PRO A 40 -9.95 9.02 -14.85
C PRO A 40 -8.43 9.11 -14.97
N VAL A 41 -7.71 8.49 -14.03
CA VAL A 41 -6.25 8.32 -14.06
C VAL A 41 -5.82 6.89 -14.42
N SER A 42 -6.80 6.03 -14.71
CA SER A 42 -6.60 4.61 -15.03
C SER A 42 -7.71 4.14 -15.97
N ALA A 43 -7.41 3.17 -16.83
CA ALA A 43 -8.37 2.65 -17.81
C ALA A 43 -9.51 1.84 -17.18
N ALA A 44 -9.33 1.33 -15.95
CA ALA A 44 -10.34 0.66 -15.16
C ALA A 44 -10.54 1.39 -13.83
N ARG A 45 -11.78 1.46 -13.35
CA ARG A 45 -12.19 2.21 -12.13
C ARG A 45 -11.33 1.93 -10.90
N TYR A 46 -10.89 0.68 -10.72
CA TYR A 46 -10.08 0.25 -9.58
C TYR A 46 -8.67 -0.25 -9.99
N GLY A 47 -8.21 0.11 -11.19
CA GLY A 47 -6.96 -0.40 -11.74
C GLY A 47 -6.93 -1.93 -11.80
N SER A 48 -5.80 -2.52 -11.39
CA SER A 48 -5.62 -3.98 -11.29
C SER A 48 -6.37 -4.57 -10.08
N ALA A 49 -7.70 -4.59 -10.14
CA ALA A 49 -8.54 -4.98 -9.01
C ALA A 49 -8.30 -6.43 -8.51
N SER A 50 -7.90 -7.33 -9.40
CA SER A 50 -7.68 -8.75 -9.11
C SER A 50 -6.57 -9.03 -8.09
N ILE A 51 -5.65 -8.08 -7.89
CA ILE A 51 -4.55 -8.24 -6.92
C ILE A 51 -4.83 -7.56 -5.57
N LEU A 52 -5.92 -6.81 -5.43
CA LEU A 52 -6.35 -6.21 -4.16
C LEU A 52 -6.63 -7.24 -3.03
N PRO A 53 -7.15 -8.44 -3.31
CA PRO A 53 -7.33 -9.48 -2.29
C PRO A 53 -6.04 -9.86 -1.55
N ILE A 54 -4.86 -9.68 -2.15
CA ILE A 54 -3.58 -9.96 -1.48
C ILE A 54 -3.39 -9.01 -0.28
N SER A 55 -3.55 -7.70 -0.51
CA SER A 55 -3.44 -6.70 0.56
C SER A 55 -4.58 -6.83 1.57
N TRP A 56 -5.80 -7.11 1.11
CA TRP A 56 -6.93 -7.37 2.00
C TRP A 56 -6.68 -8.56 2.90
N GLY A 57 -6.23 -9.69 2.35
CA GLY A 57 -5.92 -10.90 3.10
C GLY A 57 -4.83 -10.68 4.13
N TYR A 58 -3.77 -9.95 3.77
CA TYR A 58 -2.72 -9.56 4.72
C TYR A 58 -3.29 -8.76 5.91
N ILE A 59 -4.06 -7.70 5.65
CA ILE A 59 -4.64 -6.87 6.72
C ILE A 59 -5.61 -7.68 7.58
N ALA A 60 -6.48 -8.48 6.95
CA ALA A 60 -7.49 -9.28 7.64
C ALA A 60 -6.86 -10.36 8.54
N LEU A 61 -5.80 -11.02 8.08
CA LEU A 61 -5.12 -12.07 8.83
C LEU A 61 -4.22 -11.52 9.95
N MET A 62 -3.55 -10.40 9.72
CA MET A 62 -2.67 -9.80 10.73
C MET A 62 -3.45 -9.09 11.83
N GLY A 63 -4.58 -8.47 11.49
CA GLY A 63 -5.31 -7.59 12.41
C GLY A 63 -4.47 -6.39 12.86
N ALA A 64 -5.03 -5.57 13.77
CA ALA A 64 -4.35 -4.37 14.25
C ALA A 64 -3.04 -4.70 14.99
N GLU A 65 -3.06 -5.72 15.85
CA GLU A 65 -1.89 -6.12 16.65
C GLU A 65 -0.76 -6.66 15.75
N GLY A 66 -1.07 -7.55 14.81
CA GLY A 66 -0.07 -8.10 13.91
C GLY A 66 0.55 -7.02 13.01
N LEU A 67 -0.23 -6.05 12.53
CA LEU A 67 0.28 -4.92 11.75
C LEU A 67 1.19 -4.00 12.59
N GLN A 68 0.84 -3.78 13.86
CA GLN A 68 1.68 -3.03 14.80
C GLN A 68 3.01 -3.77 15.05
N GLN A 69 2.95 -5.07 15.34
CA GLN A 69 4.14 -5.90 15.57
C GLN A 69 5.03 -5.97 14.33
N ALA A 70 4.46 -6.15 13.13
CA ALA A 70 5.21 -6.16 11.87
C ALA A 70 5.98 -4.85 11.65
N THR A 71 5.35 -3.71 11.99
CA THR A 71 6.00 -2.39 11.91
C THR A 71 7.13 -2.27 12.94
N ALA A 72 6.88 -2.66 14.19
CA ALA A 72 7.88 -2.62 15.26
C ALA A 72 9.09 -3.52 14.93
N ALA A 73 8.86 -4.72 14.42
CA ALA A 73 9.90 -5.64 13.98
C ALA A 73 10.72 -5.07 12.82
N ALA A 74 10.08 -4.45 11.83
CA ALA A 74 10.79 -3.81 10.71
C ALA A 74 11.75 -2.71 11.19
N ILE A 75 11.31 -1.88 12.14
CA ILE A 75 12.14 -0.83 12.77
C ILE A 75 13.27 -1.47 13.59
N LEU A 76 12.96 -2.46 14.43
CA LEU A 76 13.94 -3.15 15.26
C LEU A 76 15.04 -3.80 14.41
N HIS A 77 14.67 -4.51 13.34
CA HIS A 77 15.64 -5.14 12.43
C HIS A 77 16.55 -4.11 11.75
N ALA A 78 16.00 -2.98 11.32
CA ALA A 78 16.79 -1.90 10.75
C ALA A 78 17.80 -1.34 11.76
N HIS A 79 17.36 -1.09 13.01
CA HIS A 79 18.25 -0.64 14.08
C HIS A 79 19.31 -1.66 14.46
N TYR A 80 18.94 -2.95 14.53
CA TYR A 80 19.88 -4.02 14.83
C TYR A 80 21.02 -4.07 13.81
N LEU A 81 20.70 -3.98 12.51
CA LEU A 81 21.70 -3.96 11.43
C LEU A 81 22.54 -2.67 11.43
N ALA A 82 21.97 -1.54 11.83
CA ALA A 82 22.69 -0.27 11.89
C ALA A 82 23.60 -0.14 13.13
N THR A 83 23.37 -0.95 14.17
CA THR A 83 24.17 -0.91 15.39
C THR A 83 25.51 -1.58 15.14
N PRO A 84 26.64 -0.85 15.28
CA PRO A 84 27.96 -1.47 15.14
C PRO A 84 28.13 -2.58 16.18
N PRO A 85 28.87 -3.66 15.86
CA PRO A 85 29.24 -4.63 16.88
C PRO A 85 30.02 -3.92 18.00
N PRO A 86 29.89 -4.39 19.25
CA PRO A 86 30.66 -3.81 20.36
C PRO A 86 32.15 -3.84 20.02
N HIS A 87 32.85 -2.74 20.28
CA HIS A 87 34.28 -2.62 20.03
C HIS A 87 35.04 -3.70 20.80
N GLY A 88 35.55 -4.72 20.09
CA GLY A 88 36.21 -5.88 20.70
C GLY A 88 36.20 -7.14 19.85
N PHE A 89 36.55 -7.03 18.57
CA PHE A 89 37.10 -8.12 17.75
C PHE A 89 38.22 -7.56 16.89
#